data_AF-A9FA60-F1
#
_entry.id   AF-A9FA60-F1
#
_cell.length_a   1.000
_cell.length_b   1.000
_cell.length_c   1.000
_cell.angle_alpha   90.00
_cell.angle_beta   90.00
_cell.angle_gamma   90.00
#
_symmetry.space_group_name_H-M   'P 1'
#
loop_
_entity.id
_entity.type
_entity.pdbx_description
1 polymer ?
#
loop_
_entity_poly.entity_id
_entity_poly.type
_entity_poly.pdbx_seq_one_letter_code
_entity_poly.pdbx_strand_id
1 'polypeptide(L)'
;MSGSFVYELASVHTLVEQANLGNDQGIYAVPCYLVLGEPGSGRSTVIRSMNLTWPVSGGQLPIGVPGARCSYWLAKEALFIEPEASVLGPRREPAELSRLCDELRRAREREPIDGILLVLSIAEFVELDEQGLDAYANRIRAYLVEVGRALHADVPTYVVLSRYDTLWGFAEVFQWTAERGREEPWGFTLPLETSPDNAGPRILQELEGLNARLESTCLARVSSEDAPEARTRAFQHLAEVRALMPRLRQLFGVIAMANAFERAPWLRAVAIGSAMPGMGDRLRAGVTRFINMGLAQPPNVAVAMRPGGLPIHATLRAVVLPERDIVPLRQRWRDDRFTLFCFVGGLLLLLAAGLTEIILRYAM
;
A
#
# COMPACT_ATOMS: atom_id res chain seq x y z
N MET A 1 -28.18 -7.64 13.18
CA MET A 1 -26.91 -7.17 13.78
C MET A 1 -26.30 -6.22 12.78
N SER A 2 -26.49 -4.91 12.95
CA SER A 2 -25.88 -3.89 12.10
C SER A 2 -24.36 -3.97 12.30
N GLY A 3 -23.61 -4.27 11.24
CA GLY A 3 -22.16 -4.46 11.31
C GLY A 3 -21.47 -3.15 11.69
N SER A 4 -20.48 -3.23 12.60
CA SER A 4 -19.66 -2.08 13.04
C SER A 4 -19.24 -1.19 11.88
N PHE A 5 -18.76 -1.81 10.79
CA PHE A 5 -18.27 -1.11 9.59
C PHE A 5 -19.33 -0.27 8.88
N VAL A 6 -20.62 -0.62 8.93
CA VAL A 6 -21.68 0.14 8.22
C VAL A 6 -21.78 1.56 8.77
N TYR A 7 -21.76 1.72 10.09
CA TYR A 7 -21.82 3.04 10.73
C TYR A 7 -20.52 3.83 10.54
N GLU A 8 -19.38 3.13 10.60
CA GLU A 8 -18.07 3.73 10.35
C GLU A 8 -18.00 4.29 8.91
N LEU A 9 -18.32 3.48 7.90
CA LEU A 9 -18.30 3.86 6.49
C LEU A 9 -19.33 4.97 6.16
N ALA A 10 -20.54 4.91 6.72
CA ALA A 10 -21.53 5.98 6.54
C ALA A 10 -21.03 7.34 7.08
N SER A 11 -20.36 7.31 8.23
CA SER A 11 -19.76 8.51 8.84
C SER A 11 -18.63 9.06 7.96
N VAL A 12 -17.77 8.17 7.46
CA VAL A 12 -16.65 8.52 6.57
C VAL A 12 -17.15 9.11 5.26
N HIS A 13 -18.15 8.49 4.62
CA HIS A 13 -18.73 8.97 3.37
C HIS A 13 -19.30 10.38 3.50
N THR A 14 -20.00 10.66 4.59
CA THR A 14 -20.52 12.01 4.89
C THR A 14 -19.37 13.04 4.97
N LEU A 15 -18.28 12.68 5.65
CA LEU A 15 -17.10 13.56 5.78
C LEU A 15 -16.36 13.76 4.44
N VAL A 16 -16.28 12.72 3.60
CA VAL A 16 -15.69 12.81 2.26
C VAL A 16 -16.49 13.76 1.36
N GLU A 17 -17.82 13.66 1.37
CA GLU A 17 -18.69 14.56 0.60
C GLU A 17 -18.60 16.00 1.09
N GLN A 18 -18.56 16.22 2.41
CA GLN A 18 -18.37 17.55 3.00
C GLN A 18 -17.01 18.16 2.66
N ALA A 19 -15.95 17.35 2.61
CA ALA A 19 -14.61 17.81 2.23
C ALA A 19 -14.51 18.15 0.73
N ASN A 20 -15.40 17.62 -0.09
CA ASN A 20 -15.39 17.75 -1.55
C ASN A 20 -16.70 18.35 -2.11
N LEU A 21 -17.30 19.31 -1.39
CA LEU A 21 -18.52 19.99 -1.82
C LEU A 21 -18.36 20.57 -3.23
N GLY A 22 -19.35 20.30 -4.09
CA GLY A 22 -19.36 20.73 -5.48
C GLY A 22 -18.65 19.79 -6.46
N ASN A 23 -18.04 18.71 -5.98
CA ASN A 23 -17.59 17.60 -6.83
C ASN A 23 -18.77 16.67 -7.13
N ASP A 24 -19.03 16.40 -8.42
CA ASP A 24 -20.13 15.56 -8.89
C ASP A 24 -19.91 14.06 -8.64
N GLN A 25 -18.70 13.66 -8.24
CA GLN A 25 -18.36 12.27 -7.93
C GLN A 25 -18.71 11.83 -6.50
N GLY A 26 -19.17 12.75 -5.64
CA GLY A 26 -19.60 12.44 -4.26
C GLY A 26 -18.53 11.69 -3.46
N ILE A 27 -18.86 10.52 -2.92
CA ILE A 27 -17.93 9.66 -2.16
C ILE A 27 -16.72 9.17 -2.98
N TYR A 28 -16.76 9.26 -4.31
CA TYR A 28 -15.65 8.89 -5.20
C TYR A 28 -14.80 10.08 -5.65
N ALA A 29 -14.97 11.25 -5.02
CA ALA A 29 -14.16 12.44 -5.31
C ALA A 29 -12.66 12.22 -5.11
N VAL A 30 -12.29 11.29 -4.23
CA VAL A 30 -10.91 10.87 -3.96
C VAL A 30 -10.80 9.33 -4.01
N PRO A 31 -9.65 8.80 -4.44
CA PRO A 31 -9.38 7.36 -4.39
C PRO A 31 -9.34 6.84 -2.95
N CYS A 32 -9.83 5.62 -2.76
CA CYS A 32 -9.91 4.89 -1.50
C CYS A 32 -8.91 3.73 -1.48
N TYR A 33 -7.96 3.76 -0.55
CA TYR A 33 -6.95 2.72 -0.38
C TYR A 33 -7.15 1.93 0.90
N LEU A 34 -7.14 0.60 0.80
CA LEU A 34 -7.09 -0.28 1.97
C LEU A 34 -5.63 -0.48 2.40
N VAL A 35 -5.31 -0.15 3.65
CA VAL A 35 -3.94 -0.20 4.18
C VAL A 35 -3.74 -1.48 4.98
N LEU A 36 -3.07 -2.44 4.37
CA LEU A 36 -2.79 -3.76 4.95
C LEU A 36 -1.39 -3.82 5.54
N GLY A 37 -1.20 -4.68 6.54
CA GLY A 37 0.06 -4.89 7.23
C GLY A 37 -0.20 -5.42 8.64
N GLU A 38 0.80 -6.06 9.23
CA GLU A 38 0.73 -6.57 10.60
C GLU A 38 0.65 -5.39 11.61
N PRO A 39 0.00 -5.54 12.77
CA PRO A 39 0.00 -4.52 13.81
C PRO A 39 1.44 -4.18 14.24
N GLY A 40 1.80 -2.90 14.17
CA GLY A 40 3.16 -2.44 14.47
C GLY A 40 4.06 -2.26 13.24
N SER A 41 3.58 -2.62 12.05
CA SER A 41 4.33 -2.45 10.79
C SER A 41 4.55 -1.00 10.36
N GLY A 42 3.99 -0.03 11.09
CA GLY A 42 4.16 1.40 10.82
C GLY A 42 3.18 1.99 9.80
N ARG A 43 2.05 1.32 9.53
CA ARG A 43 0.98 1.77 8.62
C ARG A 43 0.55 3.23 8.83
N SER A 44 0.09 3.61 10.01
CA SER A 44 -0.29 5.01 10.32
C SER A 44 0.86 6.00 10.06
N THR A 45 2.10 5.61 10.36
CA THR A 45 3.28 6.45 10.12
C THR A 45 3.54 6.60 8.63
N VAL A 46 3.47 5.50 7.87
CA VAL A 46 3.59 5.53 6.41
C VAL A 46 2.54 6.46 5.80
N ILE A 47 1.27 6.34 6.20
CA ILE A 47 0.18 7.21 5.73
C ILE A 47 0.54 8.69 5.96
N ARG A 48 0.91 9.06 7.20
CA ARG A 48 1.26 10.45 7.54
C ARG A 48 2.47 10.98 6.77
N SER A 49 3.42 10.10 6.45
CA SER A 49 4.69 10.45 5.79
C SER A 49 4.60 10.50 4.26
N MET A 50 3.41 10.32 3.68
CA MET A 50 3.18 10.37 2.23
C MET A 50 3.15 11.77 1.61
N ASN A 51 3.47 12.82 2.38
CA ASN A 51 3.49 14.22 1.94
C ASN A 51 2.20 14.66 1.21
N LEU A 52 1.06 14.20 1.73
CA LEU A 52 -0.27 14.57 1.29
C LEU A 52 -0.75 15.86 1.96
N THR A 53 -1.81 16.47 1.43
CA THR A 53 -2.41 17.66 2.00
C THR A 53 -3.42 17.27 3.08
N TRP A 54 -3.04 17.46 4.34
CA TRP A 54 -3.86 17.12 5.50
C TRP A 54 -4.65 18.34 6.02
N PRO A 55 -5.89 18.15 6.53
CA PRO A 55 -6.58 19.18 7.29
C PRO A 55 -5.84 19.48 8.60
N VAL A 56 -6.11 20.65 9.19
CA VAL A 56 -5.47 21.11 10.45
C VAL A 56 -5.65 20.11 11.60
N SER A 57 -6.72 19.32 11.58
CA SER A 57 -7.00 18.25 12.55
C SER A 57 -6.09 17.01 12.44
N GLY A 58 -5.17 16.95 11.46
CA GLY A 58 -4.20 15.85 11.34
C GLY A 58 -4.68 14.64 10.53
N GLY A 59 -5.73 14.80 9.73
CA GLY A 59 -6.17 13.83 8.71
C GLY A 59 -6.94 12.62 9.21
N GLN A 60 -6.68 12.14 10.43
CA GLN A 60 -7.45 11.03 11.01
C GLN A 60 -8.88 11.47 11.33
N LEU A 61 -9.87 10.74 10.82
CA LEU A 61 -11.27 11.07 10.99
C LEU A 61 -11.78 10.60 12.36
N PRO A 62 -12.47 11.46 13.13
CA PRO A 62 -13.10 11.06 14.38
C PRO A 62 -14.34 10.22 14.07
N ILE A 63 -14.21 8.91 14.15
CA ILE A 63 -15.34 8.00 14.01
C ILE A 63 -16.09 7.98 15.33
N GLY A 64 -17.29 8.57 15.36
CA GLY A 64 -18.14 8.70 16.56
C GLY A 64 -18.72 7.38 17.08
N VAL A 65 -18.07 6.26 16.80
CA VAL A 65 -18.45 4.90 17.19
C VAL A 65 -17.39 4.36 18.17
N PRO A 66 -17.75 4.13 19.45
CA PRO A 66 -16.84 3.48 20.39
C PRO A 66 -16.41 2.10 19.88
N GLY A 67 -15.10 1.82 19.90
CA GLY A 67 -14.57 0.53 19.45
C GLY A 67 -14.53 0.36 17.93
N ALA A 68 -14.39 1.46 17.17
CA ALA A 68 -14.19 1.42 15.72
C ALA A 68 -13.13 0.37 15.34
N ARG A 69 -13.45 -0.43 14.33
CA ARG A 69 -12.60 -1.54 13.86
C ARG A 69 -11.59 -1.10 12.81
N CYS A 70 -11.70 0.13 12.31
CA CYS A 70 -10.76 0.76 11.40
C CYS A 70 -10.47 2.20 11.84
N SER A 71 -9.24 2.62 11.61
CA SER A 71 -8.85 4.03 11.56
C SER A 71 -8.99 4.54 10.12
N TYR A 72 -9.60 5.70 9.93
CA TYR A 72 -9.82 6.30 8.61
C TYR A 72 -9.03 7.60 8.52
N TRP A 73 -8.35 7.80 7.39
CA TRP A 73 -7.49 8.95 7.15
C TRP A 73 -7.92 9.64 5.85
N LEU A 74 -8.28 10.92 5.93
CA LEU A 74 -8.69 11.70 4.78
C LEU A 74 -7.70 12.83 4.52
N ALA A 75 -7.01 12.73 3.40
CA ALA A 75 -6.26 13.84 2.79
C ALA A 75 -7.09 14.45 1.67
N LYS A 76 -6.64 15.59 1.14
CA LYS A 76 -7.23 16.19 -0.06
C LYS A 76 -7.15 15.24 -1.27
N GLU A 77 -6.12 14.41 -1.33
CA GLU A 77 -5.80 13.56 -2.48
C GLU A 77 -6.35 12.13 -2.37
N ALA A 78 -6.61 11.61 -1.17
CA ALA A 78 -6.97 10.21 -0.97
C ALA A 78 -7.63 9.93 0.39
N LEU A 79 -8.44 8.87 0.43
CA LEU A 79 -8.97 8.23 1.64
C LEU A 79 -8.17 6.94 1.91
N PHE A 80 -7.69 6.76 3.14
CA PHE A 80 -7.08 5.50 3.58
C PHE A 80 -7.91 4.85 4.67
N ILE A 81 -8.14 3.55 4.53
CA ILE A 81 -8.79 2.69 5.52
C ILE A 81 -7.71 1.82 6.13
N GLU A 82 -7.40 2.04 7.40
CA GLU A 82 -6.40 1.29 8.17
C GLU A 82 -7.12 0.37 9.18
N PRO A 83 -7.26 -0.94 8.91
CA PRO A 83 -7.93 -1.84 9.83
C PRO A 83 -7.14 -2.05 11.13
N GLU A 84 -7.83 -2.09 12.25
CA GLU A 84 -7.25 -2.31 13.58
C GLU A 84 -6.81 -3.77 13.80
N ALA A 85 -6.17 -4.04 14.94
CA ALA A 85 -5.65 -5.37 15.28
C ALA A 85 -6.72 -6.47 15.44
N SER A 86 -8.00 -6.09 15.59
CA SER A 86 -9.13 -7.03 15.55
C SER A 86 -9.43 -7.53 14.14
N VAL A 87 -9.04 -6.79 13.10
CA VAL A 87 -9.29 -7.12 11.68
C VAL A 87 -8.05 -7.73 11.03
N LEU A 88 -6.85 -7.29 11.42
CA LEU A 88 -5.57 -7.74 10.87
C LEU A 88 -4.60 -8.18 11.96
N GLY A 89 -3.77 -9.17 11.65
CA GLY A 89 -2.71 -9.68 12.52
C GLY A 89 -3.00 -11.04 13.13
N PRO A 90 -2.10 -11.56 14.00
CA PRO A 90 -2.12 -12.95 14.44
C PRO A 90 -3.29 -13.25 15.39
N ARG A 91 -3.90 -12.20 15.97
CA ARG A 91 -5.04 -12.28 16.89
C ARG A 91 -6.33 -11.74 16.26
N ARG A 92 -6.37 -11.56 14.94
CA ARG A 92 -7.57 -11.05 14.26
C ARG A 92 -8.76 -11.97 14.49
N GLU A 93 -9.94 -11.37 14.55
CA GLU A 93 -11.20 -12.11 14.54
C GLU A 93 -11.42 -12.73 13.14
N PRO A 94 -11.87 -14.00 13.06
CA PRO A 94 -12.13 -14.63 11.77
C PRO A 94 -13.17 -13.86 10.95
N ALA A 95 -12.95 -13.77 9.64
CA ALA A 95 -13.84 -13.16 8.65
C ALA A 95 -14.06 -11.64 8.79
N GLU A 96 -13.40 -10.93 9.71
CA GLU A 96 -13.57 -9.48 9.82
C GLU A 96 -13.06 -8.71 8.61
N LEU A 97 -11.94 -9.15 8.02
CA LEU A 97 -11.40 -8.52 6.81
C LEU A 97 -12.35 -8.72 5.62
N SER A 98 -12.88 -9.92 5.43
CA SER A 98 -13.90 -10.20 4.42
C SER A 98 -15.20 -9.44 4.68
N ARG A 99 -15.65 -9.31 5.92
CA ARG A 99 -16.82 -8.48 6.28
C ARG A 99 -16.61 -7.00 5.94
N LEU A 100 -15.45 -6.44 6.26
CA LEU A 100 -15.10 -5.08 5.86
C LEU A 100 -15.17 -4.92 4.33
N CYS A 101 -14.61 -5.86 3.58
CA CYS A 101 -14.66 -5.85 2.12
C CYS A 101 -16.10 -5.97 1.57
N ASP A 102 -16.93 -6.83 2.17
CA ASP A 102 -18.33 -6.96 1.80
C ASP A 102 -19.11 -5.66 2.04
N GLU A 103 -18.87 -4.97 3.15
CA GLU A 103 -19.51 -3.67 3.42
C GLU A 103 -18.99 -2.58 2.47
N LEU A 104 -17.69 -2.56 2.16
CA LEU A 104 -17.15 -1.66 1.14
C LEU A 104 -17.80 -1.89 -0.22
N ARG A 105 -18.01 -3.15 -0.61
CA ARG A 105 -18.68 -3.51 -1.87
C ARG A 105 -20.13 -3.05 -1.94
N ARG A 106 -20.84 -3.01 -0.80
CA ARG A 106 -22.21 -2.49 -0.72
C ARG A 106 -22.25 -0.96 -0.66
N ALA A 107 -21.36 -0.35 0.11
CA ALA A 107 -21.35 1.09 0.34
C ALA A 107 -20.72 1.88 -0.82
N ARG A 108 -19.85 1.23 -1.61
CA ARG A 108 -19.14 1.79 -2.76
C ARG A 108 -19.27 0.87 -3.99
N GLU A 109 -20.49 0.71 -4.49
CA GLU A 109 -20.81 -0.27 -5.55
C GLU A 109 -20.00 -0.11 -6.85
N ARG A 110 -19.63 1.12 -7.22
CA ARG A 110 -18.87 1.42 -8.45
C ARG A 110 -17.42 0.96 -8.32
N GLU A 111 -16.79 1.36 -7.22
CA GLU A 111 -15.38 1.15 -6.93
C GLU A 111 -15.18 0.98 -5.42
N PRO A 112 -15.19 -0.27 -4.92
CA PRO A 112 -15.07 -0.53 -3.49
C PRO A 112 -13.80 0.06 -2.89
N ILE A 113 -12.66 -0.13 -3.58
CA ILE A 113 -11.36 0.48 -3.32
C ILE A 113 -10.59 0.62 -4.64
N ASP A 114 -9.69 1.60 -4.70
CA ASP A 114 -8.83 1.93 -5.85
C ASP A 114 -7.46 1.20 -5.77
N GLY A 115 -7.12 0.65 -4.60
CA GLY A 115 -5.90 -0.12 -4.43
C GLY A 115 -5.64 -0.56 -2.99
N ILE A 116 -4.63 -1.41 -2.83
CA ILE A 116 -4.11 -1.83 -1.54
C ILE A 116 -2.75 -1.18 -1.32
N LEU A 117 -2.57 -0.52 -0.18
CA LEU A 117 -1.26 -0.13 0.32
C LEU A 117 -0.79 -1.18 1.31
N LEU A 118 0.13 -2.04 0.90
CA LEU A 118 0.66 -3.11 1.74
C LEU A 118 1.95 -2.65 2.44
N VAL A 119 1.89 -2.45 3.76
CA VAL A 119 3.03 -2.03 4.57
C VAL A 119 3.64 -3.23 5.25
N LEU A 120 4.90 -3.53 4.92
CA LEU A 120 5.67 -4.63 5.50
C LEU A 120 6.88 -4.05 6.24
N SER A 121 6.99 -4.31 7.55
CA SER A 121 8.13 -3.81 8.30
C SER A 121 9.31 -4.75 8.20
N ILE A 122 10.45 -4.23 7.72
CA ILE A 122 11.70 -4.99 7.65
C ILE A 122 12.10 -5.51 9.02
N ALA A 123 11.89 -4.72 10.08
CA ALA A 123 12.20 -5.11 11.44
C ALA A 123 11.40 -6.32 11.97
N GLU A 124 10.26 -6.66 11.34
CA GLU A 124 9.44 -7.81 11.74
C GLU A 124 9.94 -9.13 11.16
N PHE A 125 10.54 -9.09 9.96
CA PHE A 125 10.85 -10.31 9.23
C PHE A 125 12.35 -10.56 9.01
N VAL A 126 13.20 -9.54 9.13
CA VAL A 126 14.65 -9.67 8.85
C VAL A 126 15.36 -10.65 9.79
N GLU A 127 14.88 -10.79 11.02
CA GLU A 127 15.45 -11.68 12.05
C GLU A 127 14.75 -13.04 12.17
N LEU A 128 13.68 -13.29 11.41
CA LEU A 128 13.00 -14.58 11.42
C LEU A 128 13.93 -15.67 10.88
N ASP A 129 13.67 -16.94 11.17
CA ASP A 129 14.28 -18.04 10.42
C ASP A 129 13.54 -18.25 9.08
N GLU A 130 13.95 -19.24 8.29
CA GLU A 130 13.32 -19.51 6.99
C GLU A 130 11.84 -19.88 7.14
N GLN A 131 11.51 -20.75 8.10
CA GLN A 131 10.13 -21.17 8.36
C GLN A 131 9.26 -20.01 8.87
N GLY A 132 9.81 -19.18 9.76
CA GLY A 132 9.13 -18.00 10.28
C GLY A 132 8.87 -16.97 9.18
N LEU A 133 9.82 -16.78 8.26
CA LEU A 133 9.65 -15.89 7.12
C LEU A 133 8.57 -16.39 6.15
N ASP A 134 8.54 -17.70 5.85
CA ASP A 134 7.47 -18.29 5.04
C ASP A 134 6.11 -18.16 5.72
N ALA A 135 6.03 -18.40 7.04
CA ALA A 135 4.79 -18.22 7.79
C ALA A 135 4.32 -16.76 7.78
N TYR A 136 5.23 -15.79 7.88
CA TYR A 136 4.93 -14.37 7.74
C TYR A 136 4.40 -14.06 6.33
N ALA A 137 5.11 -14.48 5.29
CA ALA A 137 4.74 -14.27 3.90
C ALA A 137 3.37 -14.86 3.57
N ASN A 138 3.08 -16.07 4.05
CA ASN A 138 1.78 -16.73 3.86
C ASN A 138 0.62 -15.98 4.53
N ARG A 139 0.82 -15.39 5.72
CA ARG A 139 -0.22 -14.55 6.36
C ARG A 139 -0.51 -13.29 5.53
N ILE A 140 0.53 -12.61 5.07
CA ILE A 140 0.39 -11.44 4.21
C ILE A 140 -0.36 -11.81 2.92
N ARG A 141 0.04 -12.91 2.28
CA ARG A 141 -0.64 -13.43 1.09
C ARG A 141 -2.11 -13.74 1.35
N ALA A 142 -2.42 -14.35 2.50
CA ALA A 142 -3.79 -14.67 2.88
C ALA A 142 -4.67 -13.42 2.99
N TYR A 143 -4.15 -12.30 3.52
CA TYR A 143 -4.89 -11.04 3.54
C TYR A 143 -5.23 -10.54 2.14
N LEU A 144 -4.25 -10.54 1.21
CA LEU A 144 -4.45 -10.08 -0.16
C LEU A 144 -5.48 -10.94 -0.91
N VAL A 145 -5.39 -12.27 -0.77
CA VAL A 145 -6.34 -13.20 -1.39
C VAL A 145 -7.73 -13.08 -0.79
N GLU A 146 -7.84 -12.89 0.53
CA GLU A 146 -9.13 -12.66 1.19
C GLU A 146 -9.79 -11.38 0.66
N VAL A 147 -9.04 -10.29 0.51
CA VAL A 147 -9.55 -9.03 -0.05
C VAL A 147 -10.00 -9.20 -1.49
N GLY A 148 -9.16 -9.76 -2.36
CA GLY A 148 -9.53 -9.98 -3.77
C GLY A 148 -10.76 -10.88 -3.92
N ARG A 149 -10.88 -11.93 -3.09
CA ARG A 149 -12.03 -12.84 -3.07
C ARG A 149 -13.31 -12.13 -2.63
N ALA A 150 -13.26 -11.37 -1.54
CA ALA A 150 -14.43 -10.68 -0.98
C ALA A 150 -14.91 -9.52 -1.85
N LEU A 151 -13.98 -8.80 -2.50
CA LEU A 151 -14.32 -7.71 -3.42
C LEU A 151 -14.72 -8.20 -4.81
N HIS A 152 -14.44 -9.47 -5.14
CA HIS A 152 -14.62 -10.03 -6.48
C HIS A 152 -13.85 -9.27 -7.57
N ALA A 153 -12.67 -8.76 -7.23
CA ALA A 153 -11.83 -7.96 -8.12
C ALA A 153 -10.35 -8.24 -7.85
N ASP A 154 -9.54 -8.15 -8.91
CA ASP A 154 -8.09 -8.13 -8.78
C ASP A 154 -7.69 -6.69 -8.42
N VAL A 155 -7.15 -6.50 -7.21
CA VAL A 155 -6.86 -5.17 -6.67
C VAL A 155 -5.36 -4.87 -6.76
N PRO A 156 -4.95 -3.75 -7.39
CA PRO A 156 -3.55 -3.37 -7.48
C PRO A 156 -2.99 -3.13 -6.09
N THR A 157 -1.86 -3.76 -5.81
CA THR A 157 -1.21 -3.73 -4.50
C THR A 157 0.16 -3.06 -4.60
N TYR A 158 0.33 -1.97 -3.85
CA TYR A 158 1.57 -1.20 -3.75
C TYR A 158 2.25 -1.51 -2.42
N VAL A 159 3.44 -2.09 -2.48
CA VAL A 159 4.16 -2.55 -1.29
C VAL A 159 5.10 -1.46 -0.79
N VAL A 160 5.02 -1.15 0.50
CA VAL A 160 5.96 -0.26 1.19
C VAL A 160 6.71 -1.09 2.24
N LEU A 161 8.00 -1.33 1.98
CA LEU A 161 8.95 -1.87 2.94
C LEU A 161 9.32 -0.76 3.92
N SER A 162 8.66 -0.76 5.07
CA SER A 162 8.84 0.24 6.12
C SER A 162 9.98 -0.14 7.07
N ARG A 163 10.39 0.84 7.88
CA ARG A 163 11.41 0.68 8.93
C ARG A 163 12.75 0.17 8.39
N TYR A 164 13.09 0.51 7.14
CA TYR A 164 14.41 0.23 6.57
C TYR A 164 15.53 0.91 7.36
N ASP A 165 15.21 2.02 8.04
CA ASP A 165 16.08 2.74 8.96
C ASP A 165 16.52 1.95 10.20
N THR A 166 15.97 0.76 10.41
CA THR A 166 16.39 -0.16 11.49
C THR A 166 17.62 -1.00 11.14
N LEU A 167 18.05 -1.00 9.87
CA LEU A 167 19.29 -1.67 9.46
C LEU A 167 20.51 -0.85 9.90
N TRP A 168 21.54 -1.55 10.36
CA TRP A 168 22.77 -0.91 10.83
C TRP A 168 23.44 -0.06 9.75
N GLY A 169 23.91 1.13 10.12
CA GLY A 169 24.64 2.02 9.22
C GLY A 169 23.74 2.79 8.25
N PHE A 170 22.42 2.64 8.37
CA PHE A 170 21.45 3.36 7.54
C PHE A 170 21.66 4.87 7.61
N ALA A 171 21.85 5.41 8.82
CA ALA A 171 21.96 6.85 9.03
C ALA A 171 23.19 7.44 8.32
N GLU A 172 24.29 6.69 8.22
CA GLU A 172 25.49 7.11 7.52
C GLU A 172 25.34 7.06 5.99
N VAL A 173 24.63 6.07 5.46
CA VAL A 173 24.41 5.95 4.00
C VAL A 173 23.32 6.92 3.52
N PHE A 174 22.21 6.99 4.25
CA PHE A 174 20.99 7.69 3.85
C PHE A 174 20.76 9.00 4.59
N GLN A 175 21.82 9.79 4.77
CA GLN A 175 21.74 11.13 5.38
C GLN A 175 20.71 12.01 4.68
N TRP A 176 19.78 12.59 5.42
CA TRP A 176 18.71 13.45 4.91
C TRP A 176 19.28 14.80 4.48
N THR A 177 19.12 15.10 3.20
CA THR A 177 19.44 16.41 2.62
C THR A 177 18.16 17.04 2.08
N ALA A 178 18.15 18.36 1.90
CA ALA A 178 17.00 19.05 1.31
C ALA A 178 16.65 18.51 -0.09
N GLU A 179 17.63 17.95 -0.80
CA GLU A 179 17.49 17.36 -2.13
C GLU A 179 16.77 16.00 -2.12
N ARG A 180 16.82 15.25 -1.00
CA ARG A 180 16.13 13.96 -0.89
C ARG A 180 14.62 14.04 -1.03
N GLY A 181 14.02 15.20 -0.74
CA GLY A 181 12.59 15.41 -1.00
C GLY A 181 12.20 15.27 -2.47
N ARG A 182 13.16 15.37 -3.39
CA ARG A 182 13.00 15.25 -4.85
C ARG A 182 13.67 14.00 -5.44
N GLU A 183 14.27 13.17 -4.60
CA GLU A 183 14.93 11.95 -5.03
C GLU A 183 13.89 10.98 -5.61
N GLU A 184 14.31 10.21 -6.61
CA GLU A 184 13.48 9.14 -7.14
C GLU A 184 13.13 8.11 -6.06
N PRO A 185 11.96 7.47 -6.16
CA PRO A 185 11.59 6.40 -5.24
C PRO A 185 12.68 5.33 -5.11
N TRP A 186 12.91 4.88 -3.88
CA TRP A 186 13.70 3.68 -3.62
C TRP A 186 12.85 2.45 -3.83
N GLY A 187 12.92 1.85 -5.01
CA GLY A 187 12.04 0.77 -5.39
C GLY A 187 11.86 0.65 -6.89
N PHE A 188 10.76 0.04 -7.29
CA PHE A 188 10.40 -0.19 -8.69
C PHE A 188 8.89 -0.34 -8.85
N THR A 189 8.43 -0.14 -10.08
CA THR A 189 7.04 -0.34 -10.52
C THR A 189 7.05 -1.28 -11.71
N LEU A 190 6.17 -2.29 -11.69
CA LEU A 190 6.04 -3.22 -12.79
C LEU A 190 5.29 -2.58 -13.96
N PRO A 191 5.57 -2.94 -15.21
CA PRO A 191 4.74 -2.54 -16.36
C PRO A 191 3.28 -2.93 -16.16
N LEU A 192 2.32 -2.12 -16.63
CA LEU A 192 0.88 -2.36 -16.46
C LEU A 192 0.42 -3.68 -17.13
N GLU A 193 1.12 -4.08 -18.18
CA GLU A 193 0.88 -5.30 -18.95
C GLU A 193 1.34 -6.57 -18.19
N THR A 194 2.03 -6.41 -17.05
CA THR A 194 2.45 -7.54 -16.22
C THR A 194 1.23 -8.16 -15.56
N SER A 195 0.86 -9.36 -16.02
CA SER A 195 -0.21 -10.14 -15.39
C SER A 195 0.17 -10.54 -13.96
N PRO A 196 -0.81 -10.75 -13.05
CA PRO A 196 -0.54 -11.20 -11.69
C PRO A 196 0.34 -12.46 -11.61
N ASP A 197 0.13 -13.42 -12.49
CA ASP A 197 0.92 -14.67 -12.54
C ASP A 197 2.39 -14.45 -12.92
N ASN A 198 2.69 -13.36 -13.64
CA ASN A 198 4.05 -12.98 -14.04
C ASN A 198 4.70 -11.96 -13.09
N ALA A 199 3.98 -11.48 -12.08
CA ALA A 199 4.49 -10.48 -11.15
C ALA A 199 5.67 -11.02 -10.33
N GLY A 200 5.61 -12.28 -9.87
CA GLY A 200 6.67 -12.89 -9.06
C GLY A 200 8.05 -12.86 -9.74
N PRO A 201 8.23 -13.48 -10.92
CA PRO A 201 9.49 -13.43 -11.65
C PRO A 201 9.98 -12.01 -11.95
N ARG A 202 9.08 -11.08 -12.29
CA ARG A 202 9.42 -9.67 -12.52
C ARG A 202 9.91 -8.97 -11.27
N ILE A 203 9.26 -9.19 -10.12
CA ILE A 203 9.71 -8.65 -8.83
C ILE A 203 11.11 -9.16 -8.49
N LEU A 204 11.39 -10.45 -8.70
CA LEU A 204 12.72 -11.01 -8.44
C LEU A 204 13.80 -10.36 -9.32
N GLN A 205 13.49 -10.08 -10.58
CA GLN A 205 14.38 -9.34 -11.49
C GLN A 205 14.60 -7.90 -11.01
N GLU A 206 13.53 -7.17 -10.69
CA GLU A 206 13.63 -5.78 -10.23
C GLU A 206 14.37 -5.64 -8.88
N LEU A 207 14.27 -6.65 -8.01
CA LEU A 207 15.06 -6.71 -6.77
C LEU A 207 16.57 -6.76 -7.03
N GLU A 208 17.03 -7.32 -8.15
CA GLU A 208 18.44 -7.31 -8.51
C GLU A 208 18.91 -5.90 -8.88
N GLY A 209 18.11 -5.16 -9.65
CA GLY A 209 18.38 -3.76 -9.97
C GLY A 209 18.40 -2.87 -8.73
N LEU A 210 17.42 -3.06 -7.83
CA LEU A 210 17.37 -2.37 -6.55
C LEU A 210 18.59 -2.69 -5.67
N ASN A 211 19.00 -3.97 -5.60
CA ASN A 211 20.21 -4.37 -4.90
C ASN A 211 21.46 -3.68 -5.47
N ALA A 212 21.65 -3.70 -6.78
CA ALA A 212 22.79 -3.06 -7.42
C ALA A 212 22.85 -1.55 -7.10
N ARG A 213 21.68 -0.88 -7.09
CA ARG A 213 21.60 0.53 -6.71
C ARG A 213 21.99 0.75 -5.25
N LEU A 214 21.43 -0.02 -4.32
CA LEU A 214 21.78 0.04 -2.89
C LEU A 214 23.28 -0.24 -2.65
N GLU A 215 23.84 -1.28 -3.28
CA GLU A 215 25.25 -1.62 -3.16
C GLU A 215 26.14 -0.48 -3.68
N SER A 216 25.81 0.09 -4.85
CA SER A 216 26.57 1.20 -5.42
C SER A 216 26.58 2.43 -4.50
N THR A 217 25.45 2.78 -3.89
CA THR A 217 25.35 3.88 -2.92
C THR A 217 26.17 3.61 -1.65
N CYS A 218 26.16 2.38 -1.14
CA CYS A 218 27.00 2.01 0.00
C CYS A 218 28.49 2.08 -0.34
N LEU A 219 28.90 1.52 -1.50
CA LEU A 219 30.30 1.50 -1.93
C LEU A 219 30.86 2.89 -2.19
N ALA A 220 30.04 3.80 -2.74
CA ALA A 220 30.41 5.22 -2.90
C ALA A 220 30.73 5.87 -1.55
N ARG A 221 29.95 5.55 -0.49
CA ARG A 221 30.21 6.02 0.88
C ARG A 221 31.41 5.34 1.53
N VAL A 222 31.65 4.05 1.26
CA VAL A 222 32.83 3.35 1.77
C VAL A 222 34.12 3.90 1.16
N SER A 223 34.06 4.34 -0.09
CA SER A 223 35.21 4.86 -0.84
C SER A 223 35.39 6.38 -0.72
N SER A 224 34.54 7.06 0.07
CA SER A 224 34.61 8.51 0.23
C SER A 224 35.78 8.93 1.13
N GLU A 225 36.02 10.24 1.20
CA GLU A 225 36.97 10.85 2.14
C GLU A 225 36.35 11.11 3.54
N ASP A 226 35.15 10.57 3.81
CA ASP A 226 34.50 10.71 5.12
C ASP A 226 35.36 10.07 6.23
N ALA A 227 35.06 10.44 7.49
CA ALA A 227 35.75 9.90 8.66
C ALA A 227 35.74 8.35 8.66
N PRO A 228 36.82 7.69 9.15
CA PRO A 228 36.93 6.23 9.14
C PRO A 228 35.72 5.50 9.77
N GLU A 229 35.13 6.08 10.82
CA GLU A 229 33.92 5.56 11.47
C GLU A 229 32.71 5.55 10.51
N ALA A 230 32.49 6.63 9.76
CA ALA A 230 31.37 6.73 8.82
C ALA A 230 31.51 5.72 7.68
N ARG A 231 32.72 5.52 7.15
CA ARG A 231 32.99 4.52 6.12
C ARG A 231 32.80 3.10 6.66
N THR A 232 33.16 2.85 7.91
CA THR A 232 32.92 1.57 8.60
C THR A 232 31.42 1.29 8.72
N ARG A 233 30.61 2.28 9.09
CA ARG A 233 29.14 2.16 9.18
C ARG A 233 28.51 1.93 7.80
N ALA A 234 28.98 2.62 6.77
CA ALA A 234 28.54 2.38 5.39
C ALA A 234 28.85 0.94 4.93
N PHE A 235 30.01 0.40 5.31
CA PHE A 235 30.36 -1.00 5.04
C PHE A 235 29.47 -1.98 5.82
N GLN A 236 29.13 -1.67 7.08
CA GLN A 236 28.15 -2.45 7.86
C GLN A 236 26.78 -2.45 7.18
N HIS A 237 26.34 -1.31 6.65
CA HIS A 237 25.07 -1.22 5.94
C HIS A 237 25.06 -2.06 4.65
N LEU A 238 26.18 -2.07 3.90
CA LEU A 238 26.33 -2.95 2.74
C LEU A 238 26.14 -4.43 3.11
N ALA A 239 26.65 -4.87 4.26
CA ALA A 239 26.44 -6.22 4.74
C ALA A 239 24.96 -6.50 5.09
N GLU A 240 24.27 -5.56 5.74
CA GLU A 240 22.83 -5.67 6.03
C GLU A 240 22.00 -5.74 4.74
N VAL A 241 22.31 -4.93 3.72
CA VAL A 241 21.65 -4.98 2.40
C VAL A 241 21.79 -6.37 1.77
N ARG A 242 23.02 -6.90 1.75
CA ARG A 242 23.31 -8.23 1.20
C ARG A 242 22.57 -9.34 1.94
N ALA A 243 22.41 -9.22 3.26
CA ALA A 243 21.64 -10.17 4.06
C ALA A 243 20.12 -10.03 3.85
N LEU A 244 19.63 -8.81 3.59
CA LEU A 244 18.22 -8.53 3.35
C LEU A 244 17.73 -9.06 2.00
N MET A 245 18.55 -8.99 0.94
CA MET A 245 18.07 -9.33 -0.41
C MET A 245 17.55 -10.78 -0.56
N PRO A 246 18.25 -11.83 -0.06
CA PRO A 246 17.69 -13.19 -0.06
C PRO A 246 16.35 -13.29 0.68
N ARG A 247 16.20 -12.56 1.80
CA ARG A 247 14.94 -12.51 2.57
C ARG A 247 13.80 -11.91 1.76
N LEU A 248 14.06 -10.81 1.04
CA LEU A 248 13.07 -10.20 0.16
C LEU A 248 12.68 -11.13 -0.99
N ARG A 249 13.66 -11.83 -1.59
CA ARG A 249 13.38 -12.82 -2.65
C ARG A 249 12.48 -13.94 -2.16
N GLN A 250 12.75 -14.50 -0.97
CA GLN A 250 11.91 -15.52 -0.35
C GLN A 250 10.49 -14.98 -0.06
N LEU A 251 10.41 -13.81 0.60
CA LEU A 251 9.16 -13.16 0.96
C LEU A 251 8.26 -12.93 -0.27
N PHE A 252 8.79 -12.29 -1.32
CA PHE A 252 8.04 -12.03 -2.54
C PHE A 252 7.79 -13.28 -3.38
N GLY A 253 8.69 -14.27 -3.33
CA GLY A 253 8.47 -15.57 -3.94
C GLY A 253 7.22 -16.27 -3.41
N VAL A 254 6.95 -16.16 -2.10
CA VAL A 254 5.74 -16.68 -1.47
C VAL A 254 4.53 -15.78 -1.73
N ILE A 255 4.63 -14.45 -1.51
CA ILE A 255 3.49 -13.53 -1.66
C ILE A 255 2.95 -13.52 -3.09
N ALA A 256 3.84 -13.49 -4.09
CA ALA A 256 3.47 -13.44 -5.51
C ALA A 256 3.16 -14.83 -6.10
N MET A 257 3.21 -15.90 -5.29
CA MET A 257 3.01 -17.25 -5.78
C MET A 257 1.59 -17.43 -6.36
N ALA A 258 1.53 -17.81 -7.63
CA ALA A 258 0.32 -18.29 -8.27
C ALA A 258 0.05 -19.74 -7.85
N ASN A 259 -1.21 -20.08 -7.61
CA ASN A 259 -1.65 -21.45 -7.36
C ASN A 259 -2.82 -21.77 -8.29
N ALA A 260 -2.95 -23.02 -8.72
CA ALA A 260 -4.04 -23.47 -9.59
C ALA A 260 -5.45 -23.20 -9.01
N PHE A 261 -5.56 -23.09 -7.68
CA PHE A 261 -6.83 -22.87 -6.97
C PHE A 261 -7.04 -21.43 -6.50
N GLU A 262 -6.01 -20.57 -6.58
CA GLU A 262 -6.07 -19.20 -6.10
C GLU A 262 -5.26 -18.26 -7.00
N ARG A 263 -5.91 -17.20 -7.50
CA ARG A 263 -5.24 -16.16 -8.29
C ARG A 263 -4.12 -15.50 -7.46
N ALA A 264 -3.01 -15.20 -8.11
CA ALA A 264 -1.93 -14.44 -7.50
C ALA A 264 -2.40 -13.00 -7.18
N PRO A 265 -1.98 -12.41 -6.05
CA PRO A 265 -2.19 -10.99 -5.79
C PRO A 265 -1.59 -10.10 -6.88
N TRP A 266 -2.28 -9.04 -7.29
CA TRP A 266 -1.82 -8.12 -8.33
C TRP A 266 -0.85 -7.08 -7.76
N LEU A 267 0.41 -7.48 -7.57
CA LEU A 267 1.47 -6.59 -7.11
C LEU A 267 1.89 -5.62 -8.23
N ARG A 268 1.92 -4.31 -7.94
CA ARG A 268 2.22 -3.24 -8.91
C ARG A 268 3.57 -2.58 -8.68
N ALA A 269 3.91 -2.31 -7.43
CA ALA A 269 5.14 -1.62 -7.08
C ALA A 269 5.66 -2.08 -5.73
N VAL A 270 6.98 -1.95 -5.55
CA VAL A 270 7.65 -2.11 -4.26
C VAL A 270 8.48 -0.87 -4.02
N ALA A 271 8.30 -0.24 -2.86
CA ALA A 271 9.10 0.87 -2.40
C ALA A 271 9.67 0.60 -1.01
N ILE A 272 10.87 1.08 -0.78
CA ILE A 272 11.56 1.12 0.50
C ILE A 272 11.41 2.52 1.05
N GLY A 273 11.07 2.62 2.34
CA GLY A 273 11.37 3.86 3.01
C GLY A 273 11.34 3.84 4.52
N SER A 274 11.63 5.01 5.06
CA SER A 274 11.68 5.28 6.49
C SER A 274 10.61 6.32 6.80
N ALA A 275 9.64 5.94 7.63
CA ALA A 275 8.49 6.81 7.87
C ALA A 275 8.83 7.99 8.80
N MET A 276 9.91 7.91 9.60
CA MET A 276 10.37 9.01 10.47
C MET A 276 11.82 9.37 10.15
N PRO A 277 12.10 10.56 9.61
CA PRO A 277 13.45 11.03 9.42
C PRO A 277 14.21 11.07 10.77
N GLY A 278 15.38 10.47 10.80
CA GLY A 278 16.36 10.62 11.88
C GLY A 278 16.16 9.83 13.16
N MET A 279 15.33 8.80 13.12
CA MET A 279 15.23 7.78 14.19
C MET A 279 16.05 6.52 13.91
N GLY A 280 16.67 6.43 12.72
CA GLY A 280 17.45 5.27 12.29
C GLY A 280 18.66 4.96 13.18
N ASP A 281 19.05 3.69 13.20
CA ASP A 281 20.06 3.02 14.05
C ASP A 281 19.65 2.63 15.49
N ARG A 282 18.52 3.07 16.05
CA ARG A 282 18.33 2.94 17.51
C ARG A 282 17.66 1.67 18.01
N LEU A 283 16.82 0.99 17.23
CA LEU A 283 15.98 -0.08 17.78
C LEU A 283 15.66 -1.15 16.72
N ARG A 284 16.47 -2.22 16.66
CA ARG A 284 15.98 -3.51 16.17
C ARG A 284 14.84 -3.97 17.09
N ALA A 285 13.82 -4.60 16.51
CA ALA A 285 12.66 -5.10 17.26
C ALA A 285 13.08 -6.04 18.42
N GLY A 286 14.15 -6.81 18.24
CA GLY A 286 14.77 -7.61 19.31
C GLY A 286 15.21 -6.76 20.51
N VAL A 287 15.90 -5.65 20.29
CA VAL A 287 16.34 -4.73 21.36
C VAL A 287 15.16 -4.04 22.03
N THR A 288 14.12 -3.66 21.27
CA THR A 288 12.87 -3.11 21.85
C THR A 288 12.17 -4.11 22.76
N ARG A 289 12.17 -5.40 22.43
CA ARG A 289 11.62 -6.44 23.33
C ARG A 289 12.39 -6.51 24.65
N PHE A 290 13.72 -6.46 24.61
CA PHE A 290 14.53 -6.47 25.83
C PHE A 290 14.32 -5.21 26.68
N ILE A 291 14.18 -4.04 26.06
CA ILE A 291 13.84 -2.79 26.77
C ILE A 291 12.44 -2.86 27.39
N ASN A 292 11.44 -3.36 26.65
CA ASN A 292 10.07 -3.53 27.15
C ASN A 292 9.97 -4.57 28.27
N MET A 293 10.89 -5.53 28.31
CA MET A 293 11.04 -6.51 29.40
C MET A 293 11.88 -5.99 30.58
N GLY A 294 12.41 -4.76 30.52
CA GLY A 294 13.26 -4.17 31.55
C GLY A 294 14.68 -4.75 31.61
N LEU A 295 15.09 -5.51 30.59
CA LEU A 295 16.37 -6.24 30.52
C LEU A 295 17.50 -5.43 29.86
N ALA A 296 17.20 -4.26 29.29
CA ALA A 296 18.17 -3.35 28.70
C ALA A 296 17.79 -1.90 28.98
N GLN A 297 18.76 -1.05 29.30
CA GLN A 297 18.55 0.40 29.40
C GLN A 297 18.61 1.03 28.00
N PRO A 298 17.73 1.99 27.69
CA PRO A 298 17.84 2.74 26.44
C PRO A 298 19.20 3.46 26.42
N PRO A 299 19.91 3.48 25.28
CA PRO A 299 21.22 4.13 25.20
C PRO A 299 21.11 5.60 25.60
N ASN A 300 21.90 6.03 26.58
CA ASN A 300 21.97 7.40 27.08
C ASN A 300 22.83 8.29 26.17
N VAL A 301 22.53 8.28 24.87
CA VAL A 301 23.19 9.14 23.88
C VAL A 301 22.20 10.26 23.57
N ALA A 302 22.62 11.50 23.82
CA ALA A 302 21.87 12.70 23.48
C ALA A 302 21.19 12.53 22.10
N VAL A 303 19.90 12.87 22.02
CA VAL A 303 19.08 12.75 20.82
C VAL A 303 19.54 13.81 19.81
N ALA A 304 20.69 13.60 19.17
CA ALA A 304 20.96 14.28 17.92
C ALA A 304 20.03 13.64 16.89
N MET A 305 19.02 14.39 16.43
CA MET A 305 18.29 14.07 15.20
C MET A 305 19.36 13.94 14.11
N ARG A 306 19.75 12.71 13.77
CA ARG A 306 20.63 12.50 12.62
C ARG A 306 19.75 12.68 11.40
N PRO A 307 19.94 13.70 10.57
CA PRO A 307 19.12 13.84 9.38
C PRO A 307 19.37 12.58 8.55
N GLY A 308 18.39 11.67 8.45
CA GLY A 308 18.48 10.43 7.70
C GLY A 308 17.09 9.99 7.28
N GLY A 309 16.87 9.67 6.00
CA GLY A 309 15.55 9.21 5.56
C GLY A 309 15.44 8.90 4.08
N LEU A 310 14.51 8.00 3.77
CA LEU A 310 14.11 7.59 2.42
C LEU A 310 12.69 8.06 2.12
N PRO A 311 12.47 8.82 1.03
CA PRO A 311 11.19 9.48 0.75
C PRO A 311 10.11 8.49 0.27
N ILE A 312 9.28 7.98 1.18
CA ILE A 312 8.13 7.13 0.83
C ILE A 312 7.11 7.89 -0.04
N HIS A 313 6.99 9.20 0.15
CA HIS A 313 6.05 10.05 -0.59
C HIS A 313 6.28 10.06 -2.10
N ALA A 314 7.53 9.82 -2.55
CA ALA A 314 7.86 9.81 -3.96
C ALA A 314 7.08 8.70 -4.71
N THR A 315 6.97 7.50 -4.12
CA THR A 315 6.21 6.38 -4.69
C THR A 315 4.72 6.69 -4.77
N LEU A 316 4.16 7.31 -3.72
CA LEU A 316 2.73 7.65 -3.72
C LEU A 316 2.41 8.59 -4.89
N ARG A 317 3.19 9.65 -5.06
CA ARG A 317 2.96 10.66 -6.09
C ARG A 317 3.24 10.14 -7.51
N ALA A 318 4.28 9.32 -7.68
CA ALA A 318 4.71 8.87 -8.99
C ALA A 318 3.92 7.66 -9.51
N VAL A 319 3.34 6.84 -8.63
CA VAL A 319 2.77 5.53 -8.99
C VAL A 319 1.36 5.38 -8.46
N VAL A 320 1.18 5.44 -7.13
CA VAL A 320 -0.09 5.05 -6.49
C VAL A 320 -1.24 5.96 -6.91
N LEU A 321 -1.09 7.29 -6.78
CA LEU A 321 -2.16 8.23 -7.15
C LEU A 321 -2.44 8.27 -8.67
N PRO A 322 -1.42 8.26 -9.56
CA PRO A 322 -1.65 8.16 -11.01
C PRO A 322 -2.37 6.88 -11.43
N GLU A 323 -2.15 5.76 -10.74
CA GLU A 323 -2.79 4.47 -11.04
C GLU A 323 -4.17 4.29 -10.38
N ARG A 324 -4.80 5.35 -9.85
CA ARG A 324 -6.10 5.25 -9.16
C ARG A 324 -7.23 4.59 -9.98
N ASP A 325 -7.19 4.72 -11.31
CA ASP A 325 -8.27 4.29 -12.21
C ASP A 325 -8.01 2.90 -12.85
N ILE A 326 -7.00 2.14 -12.40
CA ILE A 326 -6.62 0.86 -13.05
C ILE A 326 -7.40 -0.35 -12.54
N VAL A 327 -8.14 -0.22 -11.43
CA VAL A 327 -9.00 -1.31 -10.96
C VAL A 327 -10.03 -1.58 -12.05
N PRO A 328 -10.20 -2.83 -12.53
CA PRO A 328 -11.19 -3.14 -13.54
C PRO A 328 -12.60 -2.94 -12.94
N LEU A 329 -13.12 -1.72 -13.11
CA LEU A 329 -14.41 -1.29 -12.58
C LEU A 329 -15.54 -2.15 -13.15
N ARG A 330 -16.49 -2.54 -12.29
CA ARG A 330 -17.81 -2.94 -12.77
C ARG A 330 -18.49 -1.70 -13.38
N GLN A 331 -18.51 -1.70 -14.71
CA GLN A 331 -19.46 -1.00 -15.57
C GLN A 331 -19.48 0.54 -15.57
N ARG A 332 -18.36 1.21 -15.91
CA ARG A 332 -18.42 2.65 -16.33
C ARG A 332 -19.31 2.90 -17.57
N TRP A 333 -19.48 1.91 -18.46
CA TRP A 333 -20.29 2.05 -19.68
C TRP A 333 -21.80 2.28 -19.42
N ARG A 334 -22.32 1.91 -18.24
CA ARG A 334 -23.73 2.17 -17.88
C ARG A 334 -23.96 3.60 -17.37
N ASP A 335 -22.94 4.19 -16.75
CA ASP A 335 -23.00 5.56 -16.22
C ASP A 335 -22.60 6.61 -17.27
N ASP A 336 -21.88 6.18 -18.31
CA ASP A 336 -21.62 7.03 -19.46
C ASP A 336 -22.92 7.27 -20.22
N ARG A 337 -23.51 8.44 -19.95
CA ARG A 337 -24.72 8.93 -20.64
C ARG A 337 -24.55 8.85 -22.14
N PHE A 338 -23.34 9.09 -22.67
CA PHE A 338 -23.07 9.00 -24.10
C PHE A 338 -23.24 7.57 -24.62
N THR A 339 -22.63 6.58 -23.98
CA THR A 339 -22.79 5.17 -24.35
C THR A 339 -24.25 4.70 -24.22
N LEU A 340 -24.97 5.14 -23.17
CA LEU A 340 -26.40 4.86 -23.02
C LEU A 340 -27.24 5.51 -24.14
N PHE A 341 -26.96 6.78 -24.48
CA PHE A 341 -27.61 7.48 -25.59
C PHE A 341 -27.33 6.78 -26.93
N CYS A 342 -26.10 6.33 -27.17
CA CYS A 342 -25.74 5.56 -28.37
C CYS A 342 -26.49 4.22 -28.41
N PHE A 343 -26.62 3.52 -27.28
CA PHE A 343 -27.33 2.25 -27.20
C PHE A 343 -28.84 2.42 -27.44
N VAL A 344 -29.46 3.41 -26.79
CA VAL A 344 -30.88 3.75 -26.98
C VAL A 344 -31.13 4.24 -28.41
N GLY A 345 -30.27 5.09 -28.95
CA GLY A 345 -30.35 5.56 -30.34
C GLY A 345 -30.22 4.43 -31.35
N GLY A 346 -29.27 3.51 -31.13
CA GLY A 346 -29.11 2.31 -31.96
C GLY A 346 -30.34 1.38 -31.91
N LEU A 347 -30.93 1.18 -30.73
CA LEU A 347 -32.16 0.39 -30.57
C LEU A 347 -33.35 1.03 -31.29
N LEU A 348 -33.51 2.36 -31.20
CA LEU A 348 -34.56 3.10 -31.90
C LEU A 348 -34.42 3.00 -33.43
N LEU A 349 -33.19 3.08 -33.95
CA LEU A 349 -32.93 2.90 -35.38
C LEU A 349 -33.28 1.49 -35.86
N LEU A 350 -32.95 0.46 -35.08
CA LEU A 350 -33.33 -0.93 -35.39
C LEU A 350 -34.85 -1.14 -35.37
N LEU A 351 -35.55 -0.55 -34.40
CA LEU A 351 -37.01 -0.59 -34.35
C LEU A 351 -37.64 0.14 -35.54
N ALA A 352 -37.11 1.30 -35.93
CA ALA A 352 -37.59 2.04 -37.09
C ALA A 352 -37.33 1.28 -38.41
N ALA A 353 -36.17 0.64 -38.55
CA ALA A 353 -35.86 -0.24 -39.68
C ALA A 353 -36.80 -1.45 -39.74
N GLY A 354 -37.07 -2.09 -38.60
CA GLY A 354 -38.03 -3.19 -38.54
C GLY A 354 -39.47 -2.76 -38.87
N LEU A 355 -39.90 -1.58 -38.39
CA LEU A 355 -41.23 -1.05 -38.68
C LEU A 355 -41.40 -0.71 -40.16
N THR A 356 -40.37 -0.12 -40.78
CA THR A 356 -40.37 0.20 -42.21
C THR A 356 -40.40 -1.06 -43.07
N GLU A 357 -39.66 -2.13 -42.69
CA GLU A 357 -39.72 -3.41 -43.38
C GLU A 357 -41.11 -4.07 -43.27
N ILE A 358 -41.74 -4.01 -42.10
CA ILE A 358 -43.10 -4.53 -41.89
C ILE A 358 -44.12 -3.75 -42.75
N ILE A 359 -44.05 -2.42 -42.75
CA ILE A 359 -44.96 -1.58 -43.55
C ILE A 359 -44.80 -1.90 -45.06
N LEU A 360 -43.56 -2.04 -45.54
CA LEU A 360 -43.28 -2.40 -46.93
C LEU A 360 -43.83 -3.79 -47.30
N ARG A 361 -43.82 -4.75 -46.38
CA ARG A 361 -44.38 -6.09 -46.60
C ARG A 361 -45.92 -6.14 -46.60
N TYR A 362 -46.59 -5.22 -45.91
CA TYR A 362 -48.05 -5.13 -45.88
C TYR A 362 -48.64 -4.20 -46.95
N ALA A 363 -47.81 -3.37 -47.59
CA ALA A 363 -48.20 -2.46 -48.67
C ALA A 363 -48.04 -3.09 -50.08
N MET A 364 -47.37 -4.23 -50.20
CA MET A 364 -47.37 -5.13 -51.36
C MET A 364 -48.41 -6.23 -51.15
#